data_AF-A0A2T7BFD7-F1
#
_entry.id   AF-A0A2T7BFD7-F1
#
_cell.length_a   1.000
_cell.length_b   1.000
_cell.length_c   1.000
_cell.angle_alpha   90.00
_cell.angle_beta   90.00
_cell.angle_gamma   90.00
#
_symmetry.space_group_name_H-M   'P 1'
#
loop_
_entity.id
_entity.type
_entity.pdbx_description
1 polymer ?
#
loop_
_entity_poly.entity_id
_entity_poly.type
_entity_poly.pdbx_seq_one_letter_code
_entity_poly.pdbx_strand_id
1 'polypeptide(L)'
;MAKIEQNRFLLAEDPQRPQAGQYILHTQSPISLIRVLSMDDDDPVAGDSYVSKDYQYGRDEVFQLVVMKFHDNIVEFNKDDEPQLTALLDDAWAWYRAYLVWEDQQNG
;
A
#
# COMPACT_ATOMS: atom_id res chain seq x y z
N MET A 1 19.87 26.39 -1.47
CA MET A 1 19.24 25.32 -2.27
C MET A 1 18.20 24.66 -1.39
N ALA A 2 16.93 24.62 -1.82
CA ALA A 2 15.92 23.87 -1.08
C ALA A 2 16.22 22.37 -1.19
N LYS A 3 16.30 21.68 -0.06
CA LYS A 3 16.38 20.22 -0.03
C LYS A 3 15.02 19.71 -0.48
N ILE A 4 14.96 19.04 -1.63
CA ILE A 4 13.74 18.34 -2.04
C ILE A 4 13.63 17.15 -1.09
N GLU A 5 12.68 17.20 -0.16
CA GLU A 5 12.33 16.02 0.63
C GLU A 5 11.70 15.01 -0.32
N GLN A 6 12.34 13.85 -0.48
CA GLN A 6 11.76 12.78 -1.30
C GLN A 6 10.50 12.27 -0.62
N ASN A 7 9.37 12.34 -1.33
CA ASN A 7 8.14 11.70 -0.91
C ASN A 7 8.37 10.20 -0.76
N ARG A 8 8.14 9.68 0.45
CA ARG A 8 8.39 8.28 0.80
C ARG A 8 7.37 7.33 0.19
N PHE A 9 6.15 7.80 -0.02
CA PHE A 9 5.03 7.05 -0.56
C PHE A 9 4.45 7.79 -1.77
N LEU A 10 4.12 7.03 -2.80
CA LEU A 10 3.51 7.50 -4.03
C LEU A 10 2.32 6.60 -4.37
N LEU A 11 1.19 7.17 -4.76
CA LEU A 11 0.07 6.43 -5.33
C LEU A 11 0.41 6.09 -6.79
N ALA A 12 0.13 4.86 -7.19
CA ALA A 12 0.33 4.35 -8.53
C ALA A 12 -0.94 3.65 -9.01
N GLU A 13 -1.43 4.07 -10.17
CA GLU A 13 -2.62 3.55 -10.84
C GLU A 13 -2.32 3.36 -12.32
N ASP A 14 -2.94 2.36 -12.95
CA ASP A 14 -2.84 2.15 -14.40
C ASP A 14 -4.13 2.64 -15.09
N PRO A 15 -4.12 3.82 -15.74
CA PRO A 15 -5.31 4.32 -16.42
C PRO A 15 -5.71 3.47 -17.65
N GLN A 16 -4.82 2.63 -18.18
CA GLN A 16 -5.14 1.69 -19.26
C GLN A 16 -5.76 0.39 -18.74
N ARG A 17 -5.61 0.12 -17.44
CA ARG A 17 -6.16 -1.07 -16.77
C ARG A 17 -6.73 -0.68 -15.40
N PRO A 18 -7.87 0.04 -15.34
CA PRO A 18 -8.48 0.46 -14.09
C PRO A 18 -8.73 -0.70 -13.11
N GLN A 19 -9.02 -1.89 -13.64
CA GLN A 19 -9.20 -3.13 -12.88
C GLN A 19 -7.91 -3.69 -12.24
N ALA A 20 -6.74 -3.12 -12.54
CA ALA A 20 -5.49 -3.52 -11.90
C ALA A 20 -5.41 -3.09 -10.42
N GLY A 21 -6.31 -2.18 -10.02
CA GLY A 21 -6.40 -1.65 -8.66
C GLY A 21 -5.34 -0.58 -8.38
N GLN A 22 -5.29 -0.17 -7.13
CA GLN A 22 -4.38 0.87 -6.64
C GLN A 22 -3.14 0.26 -5.98
N TYR A 23 -2.01 0.95 -6.14
CA TYR A 23 -0.75 0.56 -5.53
C TYR A 23 -0.10 1.76 -4.84
N ILE A 24 0.66 1.47 -3.80
CA ILE A 24 1.54 2.43 -3.13
C ILE A 24 2.98 1.99 -3.36
N LEU A 25 3.79 2.88 -3.94
CA LEU A 25 5.23 2.69 -4.06
C LEU A 25 5.94 3.36 -2.87
N HIS A 26 6.61 2.55 -2.05
CA HIS A 26 7.53 3.03 -1.03
C HIS A 26 8.95 3.17 -1.63
N THR A 27 9.47 4.40 -1.66
CA THR A 27 10.70 4.75 -2.40
C THR A 27 11.98 4.66 -1.57
N GLN A 28 11.87 4.40 -0.26
CA GLN A 28 13.00 4.25 0.65
C GLN A 28 13.17 2.80 1.07
N SER A 29 14.34 2.43 1.59
CA SER A 29 14.58 1.05 2.03
C SER A 29 13.63 0.65 3.18
N PRO A 30 12.92 -0.50 3.09
CA PRO A 30 12.89 -1.40 1.94
C PRO A 30 12.03 -0.82 0.81
N ILE A 31 12.60 -0.72 -0.40
CA ILE A 31 11.85 -0.29 -1.57
C ILE A 31 10.79 -1.35 -1.83
N SER A 32 9.52 -0.97 -1.79
CA SER A 32 8.41 -1.92 -1.76
C SER A 32 7.26 -1.42 -2.61
N LEU A 33 6.58 -2.34 -3.28
CA LEU A 33 5.26 -2.07 -3.85
C LEU A 33 4.20 -2.69 -2.95
N ILE A 34 3.20 -1.91 -2.59
CA ILE A 34 2.10 -2.33 -1.74
C ILE A 34 0.83 -2.25 -2.58
N ARG A 35 0.10 -3.35 -2.70
CA ARG A 35 -1.21 -3.36 -3.33
C ARG A 35 -2.26 -2.95 -2.30
N VAL A 36 -3.18 -2.09 -2.71
CA VAL A 36 -4.35 -1.72 -1.92
C VAL A 36 -5.56 -2.48 -2.48
N LEU A 37 -6.29 -3.15 -1.60
CA LEU A 37 -7.50 -3.89 -1.92
C LEU A 37 -8.65 -3.32 -1.11
N SER A 38 -9.74 -2.96 -1.76
CA SER A 38 -10.99 -2.63 -1.08
C SER A 38 -11.74 -3.94 -0.82
N MET A 39 -12.03 -4.30 0.43
CA MET A 39 -12.70 -5.57 0.73
C MET A 39 -14.17 -5.62 0.28
N ASP A 40 -14.72 -4.49 -0.15
CA ASP A 40 -16.04 -4.41 -0.77
C ASP A 40 -16.02 -4.84 -2.25
N ASP A 41 -14.89 -4.66 -2.93
CA ASP A 41 -14.74 -4.86 -4.38
C ASP A 41 -13.74 -5.97 -4.76
N ASP A 42 -12.79 -6.27 -3.88
CA ASP A 42 -11.68 -7.19 -4.13
C ASP A 42 -11.70 -8.41 -3.20
N ASP A 43 -11.30 -9.56 -3.72
CA ASP A 43 -11.04 -10.74 -2.91
C ASP A 43 -9.78 -10.53 -2.03
N PRO A 44 -9.82 -10.85 -0.73
CA PRO A 44 -8.66 -10.74 0.14
C PRO A 44 -7.55 -11.70 -0.28
N VAL A 45 -6.31 -11.22 -0.18
CA VAL A 45 -5.13 -12.08 -0.31
C VAL A 45 -4.90 -12.76 1.04
N ALA A 46 -4.89 -14.09 1.01
CA ALA A 46 -4.61 -14.93 2.18
C ALA A 46 -3.47 -15.91 1.89
N GLY A 47 -2.61 -16.12 2.90
CA GLY A 47 -1.57 -17.14 2.89
C GLY A 47 -0.20 -16.63 3.36
N ASP A 48 0.60 -17.54 3.92
CA ASP A 48 1.90 -17.27 4.54
C ASP A 48 2.97 -16.71 3.56
N SER A 49 2.65 -16.71 2.26
CA SER A 49 3.51 -16.16 1.21
C SER A 49 3.45 -14.63 1.12
N TYR A 50 2.52 -13.97 1.82
CA TYR A 50 2.31 -12.53 1.73
C TYR A 50 2.39 -11.88 3.11
N VAL A 51 3.01 -10.69 3.16
CA VAL A 51 2.84 -9.80 4.30
C VAL A 51 1.69 -8.86 3.99
N SER A 52 0.60 -9.01 4.72
CA SER A 52 -0.62 -8.22 4.54
C SER A 52 -1.18 -7.79 5.88
N LYS A 53 -1.98 -6.72 5.87
CA LYS A 53 -2.70 -6.25 7.06
C LYS A 53 -3.97 -5.51 6.65
N ASP A 54 -5.03 -5.75 7.41
CA ASP A 54 -6.33 -5.13 7.20
C ASP A 54 -6.43 -3.84 8.03
N TYR A 55 -7.06 -2.84 7.44
CA TYR A 55 -7.24 -1.52 8.02
C TYR A 55 -8.67 -1.01 7.81
N GLN A 56 -9.22 -0.36 8.82
CA GLN A 56 -10.56 0.23 8.77
C GLN A 56 -10.48 1.70 8.33
N TYR A 57 -11.29 2.07 7.34
CA TYR A 57 -11.63 3.46 7.04
C TYR A 57 -13.10 3.73 7.35
N GLY A 58 -13.39 4.91 7.92
CA GLY A 58 -14.75 5.24 8.33
C GLY A 58 -15.36 4.20 9.29
N ARG A 59 -16.62 3.84 9.04
CA ARG A 59 -17.38 2.90 9.88
C ARG A 59 -17.38 1.47 9.31
N ASP A 60 -17.51 1.35 8.00
CA ASP A 60 -17.88 0.09 7.35
C ASP A 60 -16.83 -0.37 6.32
N GLU A 61 -15.96 0.53 5.85
CA GLU A 61 -14.99 0.22 4.78
C GLU A 61 -13.72 -0.41 5.34
N VAL A 62 -13.34 -1.57 4.78
CA VAL A 62 -12.12 -2.30 5.15
C VAL A 62 -11.22 -2.38 3.94
N PHE A 63 -9.96 -2.01 4.14
CA PHE A 63 -8.92 -2.11 3.14
C PHE A 63 -7.89 -3.14 3.58
N GLN A 64 -7.42 -3.97 2.65
CA GLN A 64 -6.25 -4.80 2.88
C GLN A 64 -5.07 -4.21 2.11
N LEU A 65 -3.97 -3.96 2.81
CA LEU A 65 -2.70 -3.62 2.18
C LEU A 65 -1.81 -4.86 2.15
N VAL A 66 -1.21 -5.13 0.99
CA VAL A 66 -0.41 -6.33 0.73
C VAL A 66 0.94 -5.93 0.14
N VAL A 67 2.04 -6.32 0.78
CA VAL A 67 3.37 -6.17 0.20
C VAL A 67 3.54 -7.15 -0.96
N MET A 68 3.78 -6.62 -2.15
CA MET A 68 3.95 -7.40 -3.37
C MET A 68 5.37 -7.94 -3.47
N LYS A 69 5.49 -9.27 -3.66
CA LYS A 69 6.76 -9.91 -4.00
C LYS A 69 6.99 -9.79 -5.51
N PHE A 70 8.02 -9.06 -5.92
CA PHE A 70 8.49 -9.09 -7.32
C PHE A 70 9.67 -10.05 -7.43
N HIS A 71 9.51 -11.09 -8.24
CA HIS A 71 10.66 -11.83 -8.76
C HIS A 71 11.49 -10.86 -9.62
N ASP A 72 12.80 -10.82 -9.36
CA ASP A 72 13.82 -10.01 -10.05
C ASP A 72 13.88 -8.51 -9.66
N ASN A 73 14.29 -8.21 -8.42
CA ASN A 73 14.97 -6.94 -8.01
C ASN A 73 14.20 -5.94 -7.12
N ILE A 74 13.02 -6.25 -6.55
CA ILE A 74 12.35 -5.35 -5.58
C ILE A 74 12.11 -6.06 -4.23
N VAL A 75 13.16 -6.72 -3.74
CA VAL A 75 13.27 -7.36 -2.43
C VAL A 75 12.61 -8.75 -2.34
N GLU A 76 13.45 -9.77 -2.24
CA GLU A 76 13.07 -11.04 -1.64
C GLU A 76 12.98 -10.81 -0.13
N PHE A 77 11.76 -10.69 0.38
CA PHE A 77 11.54 -10.59 1.82
C PHE A 77 11.58 -11.98 2.43
N ASN A 78 12.47 -12.18 3.40
CA ASN A 78 12.50 -13.37 4.25
C ASN A 78 11.48 -13.22 5.39
N LYS A 79 11.16 -14.34 6.05
CA LYS A 79 10.26 -14.33 7.22
C LYS A 79 10.73 -13.37 8.33
N ASP A 80 12.04 -13.15 8.44
CA ASP A 80 12.63 -12.25 9.43
C ASP A 80 12.34 -10.76 9.14
N ASP A 81 11.93 -10.41 7.91
CA ASP A 81 11.57 -9.05 7.53
C ASP A 81 10.11 -8.70 7.87
N GLU A 82 9.30 -9.69 8.26
CA GLU A 82 7.87 -9.54 8.54
C GLU A 82 7.56 -8.40 9.53
N PRO A 83 8.25 -8.24 10.67
CA PRO A 83 7.99 -7.13 11.59
C PRO A 83 8.25 -5.75 10.96
N GLN A 84 9.30 -5.63 10.15
CA GLN A 84 9.63 -4.38 9.47
C GLN A 84 8.58 -4.05 8.41
N LEU A 85 8.12 -5.06 7.67
CA LEU A 85 7.11 -4.91 6.64
C LEU A 85 5.73 -4.60 7.22
N THR A 86 5.36 -5.20 8.36
CA THR A 86 4.15 -4.83 9.07
C THR A 86 4.19 -3.36 9.50
N ALA A 87 5.32 -2.87 10.02
CA ALA A 87 5.48 -1.46 10.36
C ALA A 87 5.41 -0.55 9.12
N LEU A 88 5.98 -1.00 7.99
CA LEU A 88 5.85 -0.29 6.71
C LEU A 88 4.38 -0.20 6.26
N LEU A 89 3.61 -1.27 6.43
CA LEU A 89 2.18 -1.25 6.11
C LEU A 89 1.41 -0.25 6.99
N ASP A 90 1.78 -0.11 8.26
CA ASP A 90 1.17 0.87 9.17
C ASP A 90 1.45 2.32 8.70
N ASP A 91 2.69 2.59 8.30
CA ASP A 91 3.08 3.89 7.75
C ASP A 91 2.39 4.18 6.40
N ALA A 92 2.34 3.17 5.53
CA ALA A 92 1.65 3.25 4.24
C ALA A 92 0.16 3.51 4.42
N TRP A 93 -0.47 2.86 5.40
CA TRP A 93 -1.87 3.08 5.74
C TRP A 93 -2.11 4.51 6.23
N ALA A 94 -1.26 5.03 7.12
CA ALA A 94 -1.40 6.40 7.61
C ALA A 94 -1.33 7.42 6.46
N TRP A 95 -0.44 7.18 5.50
CA TRP A 95 -0.33 8.00 4.29
C TRP A 95 -1.55 7.86 3.37
N TYR A 96 -1.98 6.63 3.09
CA TYR A 96 -3.11 6.36 2.19
C TYR A 96 -4.44 6.84 2.77
N ARG A 97 -4.64 6.72 4.09
CA ARG A 97 -5.79 7.32 4.78
C ARG A 97 -5.83 8.84 4.60
N ALA A 98 -4.69 9.53 4.62
CA ALA A 98 -4.66 10.96 4.36
C ALA A 98 -5.03 11.28 2.90
N TYR A 99 -4.68 10.41 1.96
CA TYR A 99 -5.15 10.47 0.57
C TYR A 99 -6.67 10.30 0.48
N LEU A 100 -7.26 9.28 1.09
CA LEU A 100 -8.72 9.06 1.10
C LEU A 100 -9.47 10.27 1.67
N VAL A 101 -9.01 10.81 2.79
CA VAL A 101 -9.62 12.02 3.39
C VAL A 101 -9.54 13.22 2.44
N TRP A 102 -8.44 13.37 1.71
CA TRP A 102 -8.30 14.43 0.72
C TRP A 102 -9.23 14.22 -0.47
N GLU A 103 -9.34 12.99 -0.98
CA GLU A 103 -10.22 12.62 -2.08
C GLU A 103 -11.69 12.86 -1.74
N ASP A 104 -12.12 12.44 -0.54
CA ASP A 104 -13.46 12.68 -0.01
C ASP A 104 -13.81 14.18 0.04
N GLN A 105 -12.84 15.04 0.37
CA GLN A 105 -13.03 16.50 0.39
C GLN A 105 -13.16 17.12 -1.01
N GLN A 106 -12.64 16.47 -2.05
CA GLN A 106 -12.78 16.95 -3.43
C GLN A 106 -14.09 16.46 -4.07
N ASN A 107 -14.60 15.32 -3.61
CA ASN A 107 -15.76 14.64 -4.21
C ASN A 107 -17.07 14.80 -3.43
N GLY A 108 -17.04 15.43 -2.25
CA GLY A 108 -18.21 15.81 -1.43
C GLY A 108 -18.65 17.25 -1.64
#